data_AF-A0A923WZH6-F1
#
_entry.id   AF-A0A923WZH6-F1
#
_cell.length_a   1.000
_cell.length_b   1.000
_cell.length_c   1.000
_cell.angle_alpha   90.00
_cell.angle_beta   90.00
_cell.angle_gamma   90.00
#
_symmetry.space_group_name_H-M   'P 1'
#
loop_
_entity.id
_entity.type
_entity.pdbx_description
1 polymer ?
#
loop_
_entity_poly.entity_id
_entity_poly.type
_entity_poly.pdbx_seq_one_letter_code
_entity_poly.pdbx_strand_id
1 'polypeptide(L)'
;MDFKNFDLLNPTETHQMLRDSLKDFVQKEVEPQAHEFDKKENFNLSLYKKVGELGLLGLTVPEAYGGAGMDASAVCLVHEELSASDPGFSLAYLAHSLLCVNNLAVNGSEE
;
A
#
# COMPACT_ATOMS: atom_id res chain seq x y z
N MET A 1 2.48 17.48 -23.67
CA MET A 1 3.12 17.01 -22.43
C MET A 1 4.60 17.31 -22.52
N ASP A 2 5.14 18.02 -21.54
CA ASP A 2 6.59 18.20 -21.41
C ASP A 2 7.16 17.01 -20.63
N PHE A 3 7.62 15.99 -21.36
CA PHE A 3 8.15 14.76 -20.78
C PHE A 3 9.41 14.97 -19.94
N LYS A 4 10.08 16.14 -20.05
CA LYS A 4 11.29 16.42 -19.26
C LYS A 4 10.97 16.81 -17.82
N ASN A 5 9.76 17.30 -17.56
CA ASN A 5 9.32 17.80 -16.25
C ASN A 5 8.17 16.96 -15.66
N PHE A 6 7.84 15.83 -16.28
CA PHE A 6 6.83 14.91 -15.77
C PHE A 6 7.45 14.00 -14.71
N ASP A 7 6.97 14.08 -13.48
CA ASP A 7 7.34 13.13 -12.44
C ASP A 7 6.63 11.79 -12.68
N LEU A 8 7.36 10.85 -13.26
CA LEU A 8 6.86 9.50 -13.52
C LEU A 8 6.55 8.73 -12.24
N LEU A 9 7.25 9.03 -11.15
CA LEU A 9 7.10 8.34 -9.87
C LEU A 9 5.92 8.91 -9.07
N ASN A 10 5.51 10.15 -9.34
CA ASN A 10 4.35 10.79 -8.73
C ASN A 10 3.52 11.55 -9.78
N PRO A 11 2.71 10.83 -10.61
CA PRO A 11 2.03 11.42 -11.77
C PRO A 11 1.01 12.52 -11.44
N THR A 12 0.55 12.58 -10.19
CA THR A 12 -0.43 13.57 -9.70
C THR A 12 -0.06 14.04 -8.29
N GLU A 13 -0.62 15.16 -7.86
CA GLU A 13 -0.45 15.64 -6.47
C GLU A 13 -0.96 14.63 -5.45
N THR A 14 -2.05 13.90 -5.75
CA THR A 14 -2.56 12.82 -4.89
C THR A 14 -1.56 11.68 -4.74
N HIS A 15 -0.87 11.30 -5.82
CA HIS A 15 0.21 10.30 -5.76
C HIS A 15 1.38 10.78 -4.90
N GLN A 16 1.78 12.04 -5.05
CA GLN A 16 2.83 12.63 -4.23
C GLN A 16 2.43 12.64 -2.73
N MET A 17 1.22 13.08 -2.41
CA MET A 17 0.70 13.08 -1.03
C MET A 17 0.64 11.67 -0.43
N LEU A 18 0.24 10.67 -1.22
CA LEU A 18 0.26 9.27 -0.81
C LEU A 18 1.69 8.83 -0.50
N ARG A 19 2.64 9.07 -1.40
CA ARG A 19 4.05 8.70 -1.19
C ARG A 19 4.64 9.35 0.06
N ASP A 20 4.37 10.64 0.28
CA ASP A 20 4.88 11.35 1.46
C ASP A 20 4.29 10.79 2.76
N SER A 21 3.00 10.47 2.75
CA SER A 21 2.33 9.83 3.90
C SER A 21 2.88 8.42 4.17
N LEU A 22 3.16 7.65 3.12
CA LEU A 22 3.76 6.32 3.21
C LEU A 22 5.18 6.37 3.77
N LYS A 23 6.02 7.30 3.31
CA LYS A 23 7.38 7.50 3.83
C LYS A 23 7.37 7.75 5.33
N ASP A 24 6.49 8.66 5.76
CA ASP A 24 6.31 8.99 7.16
C ASP A 24 5.86 7.77 7.98
N PHE A 25 4.88 7.02 7.49
CA PHE A 25 4.41 5.79 8.13
C PHE A 25 5.52 4.74 8.21
N VAL A 26 6.22 4.49 7.12
CA VAL A 26 7.31 3.50 7.03
C VAL A 26 8.40 3.83 8.04
N GLN A 27 8.88 5.07 8.06
CA GLN A 27 9.94 5.48 8.99
C GLN A 27 9.52 5.37 10.46
N LYS A 28 8.26 5.70 10.79
CA LYS A 28 7.79 5.76 12.17
C LYS A 28 7.31 4.41 12.71
N GLU A 29 6.78 3.54 11.85
CA GLU A 29 6.00 2.37 12.26
C GLU A 29 6.52 1.04 11.69
N VAL A 30 7.03 1.04 10.45
CA VAL A 30 7.48 -0.19 9.77
C VAL A 30 8.95 -0.48 10.05
N GLU A 31 9.81 0.52 9.85
CA GLU A 31 11.27 0.40 10.01
C GLU A 31 11.70 -0.04 11.41
N PRO A 32 11.14 0.50 12.52
CA PRO A 32 11.59 0.15 13.86
C PRO A 32 11.37 -1.32 14.23
N GLN A 33 10.46 -2.03 13.56
CA GLN A 33 10.09 -3.41 13.87
C GLN A 33 10.61 -4.44 12.84
N ALA A 34 10.89 -4.02 11.61
CA ALA A 34 11.12 -4.90 10.46
C ALA A 34 12.15 -6.01 10.74
N HIS A 35 13.36 -5.64 11.16
CA HIS A 35 14.45 -6.61 11.36
C HIS A 35 14.16 -7.66 12.45
N GLU A 36 13.57 -7.22 13.57
CA GLU A 36 13.28 -8.12 14.70
C GLU A 36 12.15 -9.11 14.37
N PHE A 37 11.13 -8.66 13.64
CA PHE A 37 10.00 -9.51 13.26
C PHE A 37 10.39 -10.50 12.15
N ASP A 38 11.15 -10.05 11.15
CA ASP A 38 11.70 -10.92 10.09
C ASP A 38 12.56 -12.03 10.68
N LYS A 39 13.55 -11.68 11.52
CA LYS A 39 14.46 -12.64 12.15
C LYS A 39 13.73 -13.68 13.02
N LYS A 40 12.59 -13.30 13.60
CA LYS A 40 11.77 -14.18 14.44
C LYS A 40 10.65 -14.90 13.67
N GLU A 41 10.54 -14.67 12.36
CA GLU A 41 9.47 -15.19 11.52
C GLU A 41 8.07 -14.86 12.06
N ASN A 42 7.93 -13.71 12.71
CA ASN A 42 6.68 -13.29 13.34
C ASN A 42 5.96 -12.28 12.47
N PHE A 43 4.65 -12.46 12.30
CA PHE A 43 3.82 -11.50 11.60
C PHE A 43 3.28 -10.42 12.56
N ASN A 44 3.56 -9.15 12.25
CA ASN A 44 3.08 -8.02 13.05
C ASN A 44 1.63 -7.66 12.73
N LEU A 45 0.68 -8.39 13.32
CA LEU A 45 -0.76 -8.14 13.11
C LEU A 45 -1.19 -6.73 13.56
N SER A 46 -0.53 -6.14 14.56
CA SER A 46 -0.89 -4.79 15.02
C SER A 46 -0.51 -3.73 13.99
N LEU A 47 0.67 -3.84 13.38
CA LEU A 47 1.08 -2.97 12.28
C LEU A 47 0.16 -3.17 11.07
N TYR A 48 -0.22 -4.42 10.79
CA TYR A 48 -1.14 -4.72 9.68
C TYR A 48 -2.52 -4.08 9.86
N LYS A 49 -3.03 -3.97 11.09
CA LYS A 49 -4.27 -3.23 11.36
C LYS A 49 -4.11 -1.73 11.10
N LYS A 50 -2.97 -1.13 11.43
CA LYS A 50 -2.69 0.28 11.08
C LYS A 50 -2.71 0.51 9.57
N VAL A 51 -2.18 -0.43 8.78
CA VAL A 51 -2.27 -0.38 7.31
C VAL A 51 -3.74 -0.35 6.84
N GLY A 52 -4.63 -1.10 7.50
CA GLY A 52 -6.08 -1.04 7.28
C GLY A 52 -6.70 0.29 7.66
N GLU A 53 -6.32 0.86 8.80
CA GLU A 53 -6.80 2.19 9.26
C GLU A 53 -6.38 3.33 8.31
N LEU A 54 -5.27 3.16 7.59
CA LEU A 54 -4.81 4.08 6.54
C LEU A 54 -5.56 3.89 5.21
N GLY A 55 -6.49 2.94 5.11
CA GLY A 55 -7.25 2.66 3.89
C GLY A 55 -6.48 1.84 2.83
N LEU A 56 -5.25 1.42 3.12
CA LEU A 56 -4.38 0.78 2.13
C LEU A 56 -4.86 -0.64 1.77
N LEU A 57 -5.51 -1.36 2.68
CA LEU A 57 -6.00 -2.73 2.40
C LEU A 57 -7.06 -2.78 1.29
N GLY A 58 -7.79 -1.67 1.08
CA GLY A 58 -8.77 -1.49 0.02
C GLY A 58 -8.36 -0.41 -0.99
N LEU A 59 -7.05 -0.23 -1.22
CA LEU A 59 -6.51 0.89 -2.00
C LEU A 59 -7.18 1.06 -3.37
N THR A 60 -7.38 -0.03 -4.10
CA THR A 60 -7.97 -0.03 -5.45
C THR A 60 -9.48 -0.33 -5.46
N VAL A 61 -10.06 -0.58 -4.29
CA VAL A 61 -11.49 -0.91 -4.17
C VAL A 61 -12.31 0.38 -4.34
N PRO A 62 -13.44 0.35 -5.06
CA PRO A 62 -14.32 1.51 -5.16
C PRO A 62 -14.79 2.03 -3.79
N GLU A 63 -14.94 3.35 -3.68
CA GLU A 63 -15.45 4.00 -2.45
C GLU A 63 -16.81 3.45 -2.01
N ALA A 64 -17.66 3.00 -2.94
CA ALA A 64 -18.97 2.41 -2.66
C ALA A 64 -18.89 1.16 -1.75
N TYR A 65 -17.75 0.47 -1.72
CA TYR A 65 -17.49 -0.66 -0.84
C TYR A 65 -16.50 -0.32 0.29
N GLY A 66 -16.26 0.97 0.54
CA GLY A 66 -15.36 1.46 1.59
C GLY A 66 -13.87 1.45 1.23
N GLY A 67 -13.54 1.34 -0.06
CA GLY A 67 -12.17 1.44 -0.55
C GLY A 67 -11.71 2.88 -0.84
N ALA A 68 -10.47 3.02 -1.31
CA ALA A 68 -9.87 4.33 -1.63
C ALA A 68 -9.97 4.69 -3.13
N GLY A 69 -10.41 3.77 -3.99
CA GLY A 69 -10.63 4.02 -5.42
C GLY A 69 -9.39 4.44 -6.21
N MET A 70 -8.19 4.14 -5.70
CA MET A 70 -6.94 4.53 -6.35
C MET A 70 -6.50 3.55 -7.43
N ASP A 71 -5.46 3.91 -8.17
CA ASP A 71 -5.02 3.22 -9.38
C ASP A 71 -3.73 2.38 -9.20
N ALA A 72 -3.26 1.78 -10.29
CA ALA A 72 -2.06 0.95 -10.29
C ALA A 72 -0.78 1.74 -9.95
N SER A 73 -0.71 3.05 -10.23
CA SER A 73 0.43 3.87 -9.82
C SER A 73 0.47 4.01 -8.31
N ALA A 74 -0.69 4.23 -7.66
CA ALA A 74 -0.80 4.22 -6.21
C ALA A 74 -0.39 2.86 -5.60
N VAL A 75 -0.76 1.75 -6.24
CA VAL A 75 -0.29 0.41 -5.85
C VAL A 75 1.23 0.34 -5.86
N CYS A 76 1.87 0.76 -6.95
CA CYS A 76 3.34 0.75 -7.05
C CYS A 76 4.00 1.57 -5.93
N LEU A 77 3.42 2.73 -5.59
CA LEU A 77 3.91 3.57 -4.49
C LEU A 77 3.90 2.85 -3.14
N VAL A 78 2.77 2.24 -2.77
CA VAL A 78 2.67 1.51 -1.49
C VAL A 78 3.67 0.37 -1.44
N HIS A 79 3.82 -0.37 -2.54
CA HIS A 79 4.78 -1.48 -2.60
C HIS A 79 6.22 -1.00 -2.50
N GLU A 80 6.58 0.07 -3.21
CA GLU A 80 7.93 0.63 -3.17
C GLU A 80 8.31 1.07 -1.75
N GLU A 81 7.46 1.87 -1.11
CA GLU A 81 7.75 2.44 0.21
C GLU A 81 7.74 1.39 1.33
N LEU A 82 6.76 0.47 1.35
CA LEU A 82 6.76 -0.61 2.36
C LEU A 82 7.95 -1.58 2.15
N SER A 83 8.26 -1.93 0.90
CA SER A 83 9.30 -2.93 0.61
C SER A 83 10.71 -2.39 0.84
N ALA A 84 10.89 -1.08 0.85
CA ALA A 84 12.15 -0.45 1.24
C ALA A 84 12.55 -0.77 2.69
N SER A 85 11.58 -1.12 3.54
CA SER A 85 11.78 -1.37 4.97
C SER A 85 11.52 -2.83 5.36
N ASP A 86 10.36 -3.37 5.00
CA ASP A 86 9.93 -4.73 5.35
C ASP A 86 9.29 -5.42 4.14
N PRO A 87 10.09 -6.04 3.25
CA PRO A 87 9.59 -6.70 2.04
C PRO A 87 8.73 -7.93 2.34
N GLY A 88 8.96 -8.61 3.48
CA GLY A 88 8.14 -9.75 3.90
C GLY A 88 6.73 -9.32 4.30
N PHE A 89 6.62 -8.26 5.11
CA PHE A 89 5.35 -7.64 5.46
C PHE A 89 4.64 -7.05 4.23
N SER A 90 5.40 -6.42 3.33
CA SER A 90 4.89 -5.88 2.06
C SER A 90 4.25 -6.95 1.19
N LEU A 91 4.83 -8.16 1.15
CA LEU A 91 4.25 -9.28 0.42
C LEU A 91 2.91 -9.75 1.02
N ALA A 92 2.77 -9.74 2.35
CA ALA A 92 1.50 -10.05 3.00
C ALA A 92 0.42 -9.02 2.65
N TYR A 93 0.79 -7.72 2.64
CA TYR A 93 -0.07 -6.64 2.15
C TYR A 93 -0.48 -6.84 0.68
N LEU A 94 0.47 -7.16 -0.21
CA LEU A 94 0.21 -7.44 -1.62
C LEU A 94 -0.80 -8.57 -1.78
N ALA A 95 -0.60 -9.69 -1.07
CA ALA A 95 -1.46 -10.86 -1.17
C ALA A 95 -2.91 -10.53 -0.81
N HIS A 96 -3.12 -9.69 0.20
CA HIS A 96 -4.46 -9.23 0.56
C HIS A 96 -5.02 -8.22 -0.45
N SER A 97 -4.34 -7.07 -0.61
CA SER A 97 -4.86 -5.92 -1.36
C SER A 97 -5.05 -6.22 -2.84
N LEU A 98 -4.13 -6.97 -3.45
CA LEU A 98 -4.08 -7.17 -4.90
C LEU A 98 -4.53 -8.58 -5.32
N LEU A 99 -4.02 -9.64 -4.69
CA LEU A 99 -4.39 -11.00 -5.11
C LEU A 99 -5.79 -11.41 -4.69
N CYS A 100 -6.28 -10.89 -3.56
CA CYS A 100 -7.62 -11.18 -3.08
C CYS A 100 -8.58 -10.02 -3.38
N VAL A 101 -8.37 -8.89 -2.72
CA VAL A 101 -9.35 -7.79 -2.65
C VAL A 101 -9.56 -7.13 -4.02
N ASN A 102 -8.49 -6.76 -4.73
CA ASN A 102 -8.60 -6.20 -6.07
C ASN A 102 -9.25 -7.19 -7.05
N ASN A 103 -8.89 -8.48 -7.00
CA ASN A 103 -9.53 -9.48 -7.87
C ASN A 103 -11.02 -9.62 -7.60
N LEU A 104 -11.44 -9.58 -6.33
CA LEU A 104 -12.85 -9.57 -5.96
C LEU A 104 -13.54 -8.30 -6.45
N ALA A 105 -12.95 -7.13 -6.25
CA ALA A 105 -13.53 -5.86 -6.70
C ALA A 105 -13.69 -5.77 -8.23
N VAL A 106 -12.80 -6.42 -9.00
CA VAL A 106 -12.83 -6.38 -10.46
C VAL A 106 -13.74 -7.46 -11.06
N ASN A 107 -13.80 -8.64 -10.44
CA ASN A 107 -14.45 -9.82 -11.04
C ASN A 107 -15.66 -10.34 -10.26
N GLY A 108 -15.92 -9.80 -9.06
CA GLY A 108 -17.05 -10.17 -8.23
C GLY A 108 -18.38 -9.70 -8.81
N SER A 109 -19.45 -10.37 -8.40
CA SER A 109 -20.81 -9.86 -8.51
C SER A 109 -21.04 -8.69 -7.53
N GLU A 110 -22.20 -8.06 -7.65
CA GLU A 110 -22.66 -7.06 -6.67
C GLU A 110 -23.01 -7.70 -5.31
N GLU A 111 -23.47 -8.97 -5.32
CA GLU A 111 -23.66 -9.82 -4.13
C GLU A 111 -22.36 -10.46 -3.66
#